data_AF-B1VB88-F1
#
_entry.id   AF-B1VB88-F1
#
_cell.length_a   1.000
_cell.length_b   1.000
_cell.length_c   1.000
_cell.angle_alpha   90.00
_cell.angle_beta   90.00
_cell.angle_gamma   90.00
#
_symmetry.space_group_name_H-M   'P 1'
#
loop_
_entity.id
_entity.type
_entity.pdbx_description
1 polymer ?
#
loop_
_entity_poly.entity_id
_entity_poly.type
_entity_poly.pdbx_seq_one_letter_code
_entity_poly.pdbx_strand_id
1 'polypeptide(L)'
;PPSERQDYQLLCMDGSRKSAEDYKDCYFAKEPHRTVMSRKDADSQQIYKVLKQIPHPDLISSAAFGGKDLIFSDSATELVELPKAMDSFIYLKEDYFEAMRALRAGNPPAPPQVRTIEWCTISHAEQEKCDKINALVPQMACKRALSVEECIQKIMRKEADAIAVDGGQVHIAGKCGLVPVMAEQYDQQSCPAGGEASSYYVVAVVRKG
;
A
#
# COMPACT_ATOMS: atom_id res chain seq x y z
N PRO A 1 14.03 23.14 23.33
CA PRO A 1 13.88 24.32 22.41
C PRO A 1 14.77 24.14 21.18
N PRO A 2 14.55 24.83 20.04
CA PRO A 2 15.44 24.71 18.87
C PRO A 2 16.91 24.99 19.20
N SER A 3 17.18 25.87 20.17
CA SER A 3 18.51 26.24 20.64
C SER A 3 19.29 25.13 21.35
N GLU A 4 18.60 24.12 21.89
CA GLU A 4 19.22 22.99 22.61
C GLU A 4 19.33 21.75 21.73
N ARG A 5 18.87 21.78 20.46
CA ARG A 5 18.87 20.59 19.59
C ARG A 5 20.26 19.96 19.44
N GLN A 6 21.32 20.77 19.50
CA GLN A 6 22.71 20.34 19.40
C GLN A 6 23.16 19.48 20.58
N ASP A 7 22.46 19.53 21.71
CA ASP A 7 22.76 18.73 22.91
C ASP A 7 22.20 17.30 22.83
N TYR A 8 21.42 16.99 21.79
CA TYR A 8 20.74 15.71 21.62
C TYR A 8 21.19 14.99 20.34
N GLN A 9 21.17 13.66 20.39
CA GLN A 9 21.49 12.79 19.26
C GLN A 9 20.40 11.72 19.09
N LEU A 10 20.27 11.22 17.87
CA LEU A 10 19.44 10.06 17.56
C LEU A 10 20.20 8.77 17.87
N LEU A 11 19.46 7.73 18.26
CA LEU A 11 19.95 6.35 18.31
C LEU A 11 19.41 5.61 17.09
N CYS A 12 20.31 5.00 16.32
CA CYS A 12 19.96 4.31 15.07
C CYS A 12 19.78 2.80 15.30
N MET A 13 19.13 2.11 14.34
CA MET A 13 18.90 0.66 14.40
C MET A 13 20.19 -0.17 14.41
N ASP A 14 21.28 0.35 13.85
CA ASP A 14 22.61 -0.28 13.85
C ASP A 14 23.41 -0.03 15.14
N GLY A 15 22.80 0.64 16.14
CA GLY A 15 23.44 1.01 17.40
C GLY A 15 24.31 2.27 17.32
N SER A 16 24.48 2.88 16.14
CA SER A 16 25.19 4.14 15.98
C SER A 16 24.37 5.33 16.51
N ARG A 17 25.02 6.49 16.62
CA ARG A 17 24.37 7.77 16.95
C ARG A 17 24.60 8.78 15.84
N LYS A 18 23.58 9.56 15.50
CA LYS A 18 23.63 10.63 14.49
C LYS A 18 23.01 11.93 15.01
N SER A 19 23.21 13.02 14.28
CA SER A 19 22.59 14.32 14.59
C SER A 19 21.07 14.22 14.54
N ALA A 20 20.37 15.09 15.28
CA ALA A 20 18.90 15.16 15.26
C ALA A 20 18.33 15.46 13.86
N GLU A 21 19.14 16.06 12.99
CA GLU A 21 18.84 16.46 11.61
C GLU A 21 18.89 15.29 10.63
N ASP A 22 19.63 14.23 10.97
CA ASP A 22 19.84 13.05 10.12
C ASP A 22 18.75 11.99 10.28
N TYR A 23 17.56 12.39 10.77
CA TYR A 23 16.45 11.48 11.07
C TYR A 23 15.94 10.71 9.85
N LYS A 24 16.22 11.17 8.62
CA LYS A 24 15.89 10.45 7.39
C LYS A 24 16.72 9.20 7.17
N ASP A 25 17.90 9.13 7.79
CA ASP A 25 18.85 8.02 7.68
C ASP A 25 19.14 7.35 9.03
N CYS A 26 18.41 7.75 10.08
CA CYS A 26 18.50 7.22 11.45
C CYS A 26 17.15 7.32 12.15
N TYR A 27 16.35 6.26 12.02
CA TYR A 27 15.02 6.14 12.61
C TYR A 27 14.71 4.67 12.87
N PHE A 28 13.80 4.39 13.81
CA PHE A 28 13.37 3.02 14.11
C PHE A 28 12.23 2.54 13.21
N ALA A 29 11.30 3.44 12.88
CA ALA A 29 10.17 3.15 12.00
C ALA A 29 9.65 4.44 11.39
N LYS A 30 8.96 4.32 10.25
CA LYS A 30 8.21 5.41 9.63
C LYS A 30 6.72 5.23 9.94
N GLU A 31 6.19 6.05 10.84
CA GLU A 31 4.80 5.97 11.24
C GLU A 31 3.88 6.77 10.28
N PRO A 32 2.72 6.22 9.90
CA PRO A 32 1.66 6.98 9.23
C PRO A 32 1.23 8.19 10.06
N HIS A 33 0.81 9.28 9.39
CA HIS A 33 0.31 10.46 10.10
C HIS A 33 -0.97 10.17 10.90
N ARG A 34 -1.33 11.07 11.82
CA ARG A 34 -2.64 11.04 12.48
C ARG A 34 -3.75 11.17 11.43
N THR A 35 -4.84 10.42 11.61
CA THR A 35 -5.94 10.38 10.64
C THR A 35 -7.31 10.50 11.30
N VAL A 36 -8.27 11.07 10.57
CA VAL A 36 -9.69 11.12 10.98
C VAL A 36 -10.33 9.78 10.62
N MET A 37 -10.94 9.12 11.58
CA MET A 37 -11.64 7.86 11.38
C MET A 37 -13.16 8.04 11.50
N SER A 38 -13.90 7.33 10.66
CA SER A 38 -15.35 7.24 10.72
C SER A 38 -15.81 5.79 10.58
N ARG A 39 -17.11 5.54 10.74
CA ARG A 39 -17.67 4.23 10.42
C ARG A 39 -17.65 4.02 8.91
N LYS A 40 -17.59 2.75 8.49
CA LYS A 40 -17.60 2.36 7.06
C LYS A 40 -18.85 2.83 6.32
N ASP A 41 -19.98 2.96 7.01
CA ASP A 41 -21.27 3.40 6.48
C ASP A 41 -21.50 4.92 6.59
N ALA A 42 -20.54 5.67 7.13
CA ALA A 42 -20.66 7.12 7.26
C ALA A 42 -20.41 7.83 5.91
N ASP A 43 -21.01 9.00 5.74
CA ASP A 43 -20.73 9.87 4.59
C ASP A 43 -19.36 10.55 4.76
N SER A 44 -18.32 9.89 4.26
CA SER A 44 -16.95 10.40 4.31
C SER A 44 -16.77 11.72 3.55
N GLN A 45 -17.58 11.94 2.49
CA GLN A 45 -17.51 13.16 1.68
C GLN A 45 -18.06 14.35 2.45
N GLN A 46 -19.16 14.15 3.19
CA GLN A 46 -19.71 15.17 4.06
C GLN A 46 -18.74 15.53 5.18
N ILE A 47 -18.08 14.54 5.81
CA ILE A 47 -17.06 14.78 6.85
C ILE A 47 -15.92 15.63 6.28
N TYR A 48 -15.37 15.23 5.13
CA TYR A 48 -14.29 15.97 4.46
C TYR A 48 -14.70 17.40 4.09
N LYS A 49 -15.91 17.56 3.53
CA LYS A 49 -16.46 18.86 3.15
C LYS A 49 -16.60 19.81 4.35
N VAL A 50 -17.07 19.31 5.49
CA VAL A 50 -17.20 20.12 6.72
C VAL A 50 -15.82 20.53 7.23
N LEU A 51 -14.87 19.59 7.32
CA LEU A 51 -13.53 19.89 7.81
C LEU A 51 -12.77 20.88 6.92
N LYS A 52 -12.97 20.84 5.59
CA LYS A 52 -12.37 21.78 4.65
C LYS A 52 -12.94 23.21 4.72
N GLN A 53 -14.06 23.43 5.40
CA GLN A 53 -14.61 24.78 5.62
C GLN A 53 -13.90 25.53 6.75
N ILE A 54 -13.21 24.81 7.64
CA ILE A 54 -12.52 25.41 8.77
C ILE A 54 -11.25 26.10 8.24
N PRO A 55 -11.04 27.39 8.53
CA PRO A 55 -9.80 28.08 8.16
C PRO A 55 -8.59 27.34 8.71
N HIS A 56 -7.54 27.23 7.90
CA HIS A 56 -6.36 26.43 8.25
C HIS A 56 -5.77 26.76 9.64
N PRO A 57 -5.58 28.04 10.03
CA PRO A 57 -5.05 28.37 11.36
C PRO A 57 -5.93 27.87 12.51
N ASP A 58 -7.26 27.98 12.36
CA ASP A 58 -8.21 27.58 13.40
C ASP A 58 -8.38 26.06 13.49
N LEU A 59 -8.11 25.36 12.39
CA LEU A 59 -8.20 23.90 12.32
C LEU A 59 -7.07 23.23 13.11
N ILE A 60 -5.85 23.76 13.06
CA ILE A 60 -4.66 23.07 13.62
C ILE A 60 -4.08 23.74 14.87
N SER A 61 -4.31 25.04 15.09
CA SER A 61 -3.59 25.79 16.13
C SER A 61 -4.25 25.65 17.49
N SER A 62 -3.51 25.06 18.44
CA SER A 62 -3.93 24.95 19.84
C SER A 62 -3.62 26.19 20.69
N ALA A 63 -2.92 27.19 20.13
CA ALA A 63 -2.33 28.29 20.90
C ALA A 63 -3.35 29.09 21.73
N ALA A 64 -4.54 29.33 21.17
CA ALA A 64 -5.61 30.07 21.85
C ALA A 64 -6.22 29.33 23.05
N PHE A 65 -5.98 28.02 23.17
CA PHE A 65 -6.62 27.13 24.14
C PHE A 65 -5.68 26.67 25.26
N GLY A 66 -4.42 27.14 25.28
CA GLY A 66 -3.45 26.79 26.32
C GLY A 66 -3.01 25.32 26.30
N GLY A 67 -3.14 24.64 25.16
CA GLY A 67 -2.74 23.24 24.95
C GLY A 67 -1.83 23.05 23.74
N LYS A 68 -1.49 21.80 23.45
CA LYS A 68 -0.75 21.38 22.25
C LYS A 68 -1.47 20.22 21.57
N ASP A 69 -1.43 20.20 20.25
CA ASP A 69 -2.00 19.14 19.41
C ASP A 69 -3.48 18.80 19.76
N LEU A 70 -4.30 19.81 20.02
CA LEU A 70 -5.71 19.67 20.37
C LEU A 70 -6.53 19.36 19.11
N ILE A 71 -7.19 18.20 19.11
CA ILE A 71 -7.91 17.59 17.97
C ILE A 71 -6.96 17.19 16.84
N PHE A 72 -6.24 18.15 16.25
CA PHE A 72 -5.23 17.96 15.20
C PHE A 72 -3.84 18.34 15.73
N SER A 73 -2.78 17.90 15.03
CA SER A 73 -1.43 18.32 15.43
C SER A 73 -1.18 19.76 15.01
N ASP A 74 -0.52 20.53 15.89
CA ASP A 74 -0.10 21.91 15.61
C ASP A 74 0.92 21.98 14.45
N SER A 75 1.52 20.84 14.08
CA SER A 75 2.48 20.72 12.97
C SER A 75 1.84 20.31 11.64
N ALA A 76 0.54 20.01 11.60
CA ALA A 76 -0.14 19.60 10.37
C ALA A 76 -0.33 20.79 9.42
N THR A 77 -0.04 20.64 8.13
CA THR A 77 -0.21 21.74 7.14
C THR A 77 -1.51 21.65 6.35
N GLU A 78 -2.16 20.49 6.33
CA GLU A 78 -3.48 20.31 5.71
C GLU A 78 -4.08 18.95 6.09
N LEU A 79 -5.38 18.78 5.79
CA LEU A 79 -6.05 17.49 5.75
C LEU A 79 -6.25 17.06 4.30
N VAL A 80 -5.84 15.84 3.97
CA VAL A 80 -5.95 15.27 2.61
C VAL A 80 -7.05 14.22 2.56
N GLU A 81 -7.88 14.25 1.51
CA GLU A 81 -8.88 13.21 1.29
C GLU A 81 -8.21 11.89 0.91
N LEU A 82 -8.63 10.80 1.58
CA LEU A 82 -8.15 9.46 1.27
C LEU A 82 -9.07 8.77 0.25
N PRO A 83 -8.53 7.87 -0.60
CA PRO A 83 -9.36 7.06 -1.50
C PRO A 83 -10.43 6.27 -0.75
N LYS A 84 -11.61 6.09 -1.33
CA LYS A 84 -12.72 5.30 -0.73
C LYS A 84 -12.36 3.84 -0.44
N ALA A 85 -11.39 3.29 -1.17
CA ALA A 85 -10.89 1.92 -0.97
C ALA A 85 -9.88 1.82 0.20
N MET A 86 -9.50 2.94 0.82
CA MET A 86 -8.58 2.97 1.95
C MET A 86 -9.26 2.39 3.20
N ASP A 87 -8.58 1.47 3.86
CA ASP A 87 -8.95 0.97 5.18
C ASP A 87 -7.76 1.03 6.14
N SER A 88 -7.98 0.66 7.40
CA SER A 88 -6.95 0.76 8.44
C SER A 88 -5.69 -0.06 8.13
N PHE A 89 -5.81 -1.22 7.47
CA PHE A 89 -4.65 -2.01 7.11
C PHE A 89 -3.86 -1.34 5.97
N ILE A 90 -4.55 -0.91 4.92
CA ILE A 90 -3.91 -0.24 3.78
C ILE A 90 -3.25 1.09 4.21
N TYR A 91 -3.91 1.84 5.10
CA TYR A 91 -3.40 3.09 5.64
C TYR A 91 -2.13 2.90 6.49
N LEU A 92 -2.16 1.92 7.39
CA LEU A 92 -1.04 1.64 8.29
C LEU A 92 0.14 0.97 7.58
N LYS A 93 -0.14 0.32 6.45
CA LYS A 93 0.79 -0.56 5.74
C LYS A 93 1.16 -1.79 6.56
N GLU A 94 1.81 -2.71 5.87
CA GLU A 94 2.13 -4.02 6.40
C GLU A 94 3.08 -3.97 7.60
N ASP A 95 4.23 -3.30 7.46
CA ASP A 95 5.28 -3.29 8.50
C ASP A 95 4.76 -2.82 9.86
N TYR A 96 3.93 -1.77 9.87
CA TYR A 96 3.32 -1.27 11.10
C TYR A 96 2.27 -2.24 11.64
N PHE A 97 1.44 -2.81 10.77
CA PHE A 97 0.39 -3.74 11.18
C PHE A 97 0.97 -5.02 11.79
N GLU A 98 2.02 -5.58 11.19
CA GLU A 98 2.71 -6.76 11.71
C GLU A 98 3.45 -6.45 13.02
N ALA A 99 4.10 -5.28 13.14
CA ALA A 99 4.69 -4.85 14.40
C ALA A 99 3.64 -4.76 15.53
N MET A 100 2.48 -4.17 15.25
CA MET A 100 1.37 -4.08 16.23
C MET A 100 0.78 -5.45 16.56
N ARG A 101 0.72 -6.37 15.59
CA ARG A 101 0.30 -7.75 15.83
C ARG A 101 1.29 -8.50 16.73
N ALA A 102 2.60 -8.39 16.44
CA ALA A 102 3.65 -9.01 17.23
C ALA A 102 3.65 -8.48 18.68
N LEU A 103 3.49 -7.17 18.87
CA LEU A 103 3.38 -6.58 20.20
C LEU A 103 2.20 -7.14 21.00
N ARG A 104 1.07 -7.43 20.34
CA ARG A 104 -0.11 -8.02 20.98
C ARG A 104 0.00 -9.53 21.21
N ALA A 105 0.54 -10.25 20.25
CA ALA A 105 0.61 -11.71 20.25
C ALA A 105 1.86 -12.26 20.97
N GLY A 106 2.82 -11.41 21.31
CA GLY A 106 4.17 -11.81 21.73
C GLY A 106 5.03 -12.20 20.52
N ASN A 107 6.17 -12.85 20.77
CA ASN A 107 7.08 -13.26 19.70
C ASN A 107 6.41 -14.29 18.76
N PRO A 108 6.00 -13.91 17.54
CA PRO A 108 5.44 -14.89 16.61
C PRO A 108 6.51 -15.90 16.21
N PRO A 109 6.13 -17.15 15.89
CA PRO A 109 7.07 -18.11 15.33
C PRO A 109 7.68 -17.53 14.04
N ALA A 110 8.93 -17.88 13.78
CA ALA A 110 9.60 -17.48 12.55
C ALA A 110 8.77 -17.93 11.32
N PRO A 111 8.73 -17.13 10.25
CA PRO A 111 8.02 -17.51 9.04
C PRO A 111 8.50 -18.86 8.50
N PRO A 112 7.63 -19.67 7.88
CA PRO A 112 8.05 -20.90 7.23
C PRO A 112 9.15 -20.63 6.18
N GLN A 113 10.13 -21.52 6.09
CA GLN A 113 11.25 -21.38 5.14
C GLN A 113 10.85 -21.69 3.69
N VAL A 114 9.76 -22.43 3.50
CA VAL A 114 9.17 -22.70 2.17
C VAL A 114 7.89 -21.88 2.08
N ARG A 115 7.84 -20.96 1.11
CA ARG A 115 6.66 -20.14 0.83
C ARG A 115 6.05 -20.58 -0.49
N THR A 116 4.84 -21.09 -0.43
CA THR A 116 3.98 -21.31 -1.59
C THR A 116 3.50 -19.96 -2.11
N ILE A 117 3.50 -19.76 -3.43
CA ILE A 117 2.96 -18.55 -4.05
C ILE A 117 1.43 -18.68 -4.09
N GLU A 118 0.72 -17.78 -3.45
CA GLU A 118 -0.75 -17.67 -3.51
C GLU A 118 -1.17 -16.86 -4.74
N TRP A 119 -1.50 -17.53 -5.85
CA TRP A 119 -1.93 -16.90 -7.09
C TRP A 119 -3.39 -16.46 -7.02
N CYS A 120 -3.67 -15.18 -7.29
CA CYS A 120 -5.01 -14.63 -7.24
C CYS A 120 -5.75 -14.78 -8.58
N THR A 121 -6.99 -15.24 -8.53
CA THR A 121 -7.86 -15.43 -9.70
C THR A 121 -9.18 -14.68 -9.53
N ILE A 122 -9.75 -14.15 -10.61
CA ILE A 122 -10.97 -13.33 -10.56
C ILE A 122 -12.23 -14.05 -11.06
N SER A 123 -12.08 -15.25 -11.63
CA SER A 123 -13.20 -16.04 -12.16
C SER A 123 -13.13 -17.51 -11.73
N HIS A 124 -14.27 -18.20 -11.80
CA HIS A 124 -14.31 -19.65 -11.56
C HIS A 124 -13.43 -20.41 -12.57
N ALA A 125 -13.45 -20.02 -13.84
CA ALA A 125 -12.64 -20.66 -14.87
C ALA A 125 -11.12 -20.47 -14.64
N GLU A 126 -10.69 -19.30 -14.17
CA GLU A 126 -9.30 -19.07 -13.78
C GLU A 126 -8.90 -19.89 -12.56
N GLN A 127 -9.75 -19.99 -11.54
CA GLN A 127 -9.49 -20.82 -10.37
C GLN A 127 -9.28 -22.28 -10.78
N GLU A 128 -10.17 -22.85 -11.59
CA GLU A 128 -10.03 -24.23 -12.09
C GLU A 128 -8.75 -24.44 -12.90
N LYS A 129 -8.35 -23.45 -13.70
CA LYS A 129 -7.09 -23.48 -14.44
C LYS A 129 -5.90 -23.43 -13.47
N CYS A 130 -5.95 -22.56 -12.47
CA CYS A 130 -4.91 -22.41 -11.46
C CYS A 130 -4.73 -23.71 -10.66
N ASP A 131 -5.83 -24.34 -10.22
CA ASP A 131 -5.80 -25.59 -9.45
C ASP A 131 -5.13 -26.73 -10.26
N LYS A 132 -5.36 -26.79 -11.57
CA LYS A 132 -4.66 -27.73 -12.46
C LYS A 132 -3.16 -27.43 -12.57
N ILE A 133 -2.76 -26.16 -12.59
CA ILE A 133 -1.34 -25.78 -12.62
C ILE A 133 -0.66 -26.11 -11.29
N ASN A 134 -1.33 -25.87 -10.15
CA ASN A 134 -0.84 -26.27 -8.83
C ASN A 134 -0.51 -27.78 -8.77
N ALA A 135 -1.37 -28.62 -9.36
CA ALA A 135 -1.12 -30.06 -9.43
C ALA A 135 0.16 -30.43 -10.21
N LEU A 136 0.65 -29.56 -11.10
CA LEU A 136 1.89 -29.72 -11.86
C LEU A 136 3.09 -29.07 -11.15
N VAL A 137 2.88 -27.93 -10.50
CA VAL A 137 3.89 -27.13 -9.82
C VAL A 137 3.41 -26.89 -8.37
N PRO A 138 3.73 -27.79 -7.42
CA PRO A 138 3.17 -27.78 -6.05
C PRO A 138 3.70 -26.63 -5.16
N GLN A 139 4.28 -25.59 -5.76
CA GLN A 139 4.69 -24.36 -5.09
C GLN A 139 3.73 -23.20 -5.38
N MET A 140 2.56 -23.46 -5.97
CA MET A 140 1.57 -22.44 -6.30
C MET A 140 0.18 -22.79 -5.76
N ALA A 141 -0.30 -22.06 -4.77
CA ALA A 141 -1.69 -22.13 -4.30
C ALA A 141 -2.55 -21.10 -5.05
N CYS A 142 -3.88 -21.24 -4.94
CA CYS A 142 -4.83 -20.48 -5.73
C CYS A 142 -5.89 -19.83 -4.84
N LYS A 143 -6.07 -18.52 -4.98
CA LYS A 143 -6.98 -17.71 -4.18
C LYS A 143 -7.94 -16.92 -5.05
N ARG A 144 -9.23 -17.27 -5.02
CA ARG A 144 -10.26 -16.52 -5.75
C ARG A 144 -10.65 -15.21 -5.08
N ALA A 145 -10.80 -14.16 -5.87
CA ALA A 145 -11.46 -12.90 -5.54
C ALA A 145 -12.63 -12.61 -6.50
N LEU A 146 -13.39 -11.55 -6.26
CA LEU A 146 -14.53 -11.14 -7.07
C LEU A 146 -14.17 -10.13 -8.17
N SER A 147 -13.03 -9.45 -8.03
CA SER A 147 -12.52 -8.50 -9.03
C SER A 147 -11.00 -8.36 -8.95
N VAL A 148 -10.42 -7.66 -9.92
CA VAL A 148 -8.98 -7.35 -9.92
C VAL A 148 -8.61 -6.44 -8.76
N GLU A 149 -9.46 -5.46 -8.42
CA GLU A 149 -9.26 -4.58 -7.27
C GLU A 149 -9.23 -5.36 -5.96
N GLU A 150 -10.11 -6.35 -5.78
CA GLU A 150 -10.08 -7.20 -4.60
C GLU A 150 -8.80 -8.06 -4.58
N CYS A 151 -8.34 -8.59 -5.72
CA CYS A 151 -7.05 -9.28 -5.79
C CYS A 151 -5.88 -8.37 -5.42
N ILE A 152 -5.83 -7.12 -5.91
CA ILE A 152 -4.81 -6.14 -5.51
C ILE A 152 -4.85 -5.93 -3.99
N GLN A 153 -6.03 -5.77 -3.39
CA GLN A 153 -6.17 -5.64 -1.94
C GLN A 153 -5.69 -6.89 -1.19
N LYS A 154 -5.99 -8.10 -1.68
CA LYS A 154 -5.50 -9.35 -1.11
C LYS A 154 -3.98 -9.44 -1.16
N ILE A 155 -3.36 -9.00 -2.26
CA ILE A 155 -1.90 -8.96 -2.40
C ILE A 155 -1.28 -7.99 -1.40
N MET A 156 -1.84 -6.78 -1.29
CA MET A 156 -1.39 -5.80 -0.29
C MET A 156 -1.49 -6.37 1.14
N ARG A 157 -2.46 -7.25 1.39
CA ARG A 157 -2.71 -7.92 2.68
C ARG A 157 -1.91 -9.20 2.93
N LYS A 158 -1.07 -9.64 1.98
CA LYS A 158 -0.42 -10.96 1.99
C LYS A 158 -1.40 -12.14 2.10
N GLU A 159 -2.64 -11.95 1.63
CA GLU A 159 -3.60 -13.05 1.42
C GLU A 159 -3.44 -13.70 0.05
N ALA A 160 -2.72 -13.02 -0.85
CA ALA A 160 -2.28 -13.49 -2.15
C ALA A 160 -0.89 -12.87 -2.45
N ASP A 161 -0.18 -13.40 -3.44
CA ASP A 161 1.18 -12.95 -3.80
C ASP A 161 1.24 -12.35 -5.20
N ALA A 162 0.43 -12.82 -6.15
CA ALA A 162 0.52 -12.40 -7.55
C ALA A 162 -0.83 -12.49 -8.29
N ILE A 163 -0.96 -11.72 -9.36
CA ILE A 163 -2.06 -11.75 -10.33
C ILE A 163 -1.52 -11.33 -11.70
N ALA A 164 -2.05 -11.93 -12.78
CA ALA A 164 -1.84 -11.44 -14.14
C ALA A 164 -2.90 -10.38 -14.48
N VAL A 165 -2.47 -9.23 -14.98
CA VAL A 165 -3.32 -8.05 -15.20
C VAL A 165 -2.97 -7.36 -16.52
N ASP A 166 -3.93 -6.63 -17.09
CA ASP A 166 -3.70 -5.79 -18.28
C ASP A 166 -2.97 -4.47 -17.95
N GLY A 167 -2.54 -3.75 -18.99
CA GLY A 167 -1.78 -2.50 -18.84
C GLY A 167 -2.53 -1.39 -18.08
N GLY A 168 -3.86 -1.33 -18.15
CA GLY A 168 -4.66 -0.36 -17.40
C GLY A 168 -4.67 -0.70 -15.90
N GLN A 169 -4.76 -1.98 -15.57
CA GLN A 169 -4.71 -2.49 -14.21
C GLN A 169 -3.31 -2.38 -13.60
N VAL A 170 -2.23 -2.49 -14.40
CA VAL A 170 -0.85 -2.22 -13.95
C VAL A 170 -0.71 -0.80 -13.40
N HIS A 171 -1.33 0.20 -14.04
CA HIS A 171 -1.32 1.59 -13.54
C HIS A 171 -1.99 1.73 -12.16
N ILE A 172 -3.09 1.01 -11.95
CA ILE A 172 -3.80 1.02 -10.66
C ILE A 172 -2.95 0.32 -9.60
N ALA A 173 -2.46 -0.89 -9.89
CA ALA A 173 -1.61 -1.67 -8.99
C ALA A 173 -0.32 -0.92 -8.59
N GLY A 174 0.30 -0.20 -9.53
CA GLY A 174 1.47 0.63 -9.28
C GLY A 174 1.23 1.75 -8.27
N LYS A 175 0.06 2.40 -8.31
CA LYS A 175 -0.34 3.41 -7.30
C LYS A 175 -0.55 2.80 -5.90
N CYS A 176 -0.84 1.52 -5.83
CA CYS A 176 -0.94 0.75 -4.59
C CYS A 176 0.43 0.26 -4.08
N GLY A 177 1.52 0.54 -4.80
CA GLY A 177 2.87 0.12 -4.42
C GLY A 177 3.25 -1.29 -4.89
N LEU A 178 2.41 -1.94 -5.71
CA LEU A 178 2.76 -3.19 -6.37
C LEU A 178 3.69 -2.91 -7.55
N VAL A 179 4.52 -3.89 -7.90
CA VAL A 179 5.52 -3.77 -8.97
C VAL A 179 5.33 -4.89 -10.00
N PRO A 180 5.53 -4.62 -11.30
CA PRO A 180 5.50 -5.68 -12.31
C PRO A 180 6.73 -6.59 -12.14
N VAL A 181 6.51 -7.91 -12.20
CA VAL A 181 7.57 -8.93 -12.06
C VAL A 181 7.91 -9.57 -13.41
N MET A 182 6.90 -9.82 -14.24
CA MET A 182 7.03 -10.42 -15.57
C MET A 182 5.95 -9.85 -16.51
N ALA A 183 6.17 -9.96 -17.81
CA ALA A 183 5.20 -9.56 -18.84
C ALA A 183 4.91 -10.72 -19.79
N GLU A 184 3.68 -10.80 -20.31
CA GLU A 184 3.31 -11.75 -21.35
C GLU A 184 4.00 -11.38 -22.66
N GLN A 185 4.75 -12.30 -23.28
CA GLN A 185 5.44 -12.08 -24.55
C GLN A 185 4.64 -12.68 -25.71
N TYR A 186 4.27 -11.87 -26.69
CA TYR A 186 3.48 -12.31 -27.84
C TYR A 186 4.31 -12.46 -29.13
N ASP A 187 5.36 -11.66 -29.32
CA ASP A 187 6.28 -11.76 -30.46
C ASP A 187 7.72 -12.09 -30.02
N GLN A 188 8.24 -13.25 -30.43
CA GLN A 188 9.60 -13.70 -30.07
C GLN A 188 10.73 -12.84 -30.68
N GLN A 189 10.44 -11.96 -31.64
CA GLN A 189 11.43 -11.20 -32.41
C GLN A 189 11.65 -9.76 -31.91
N SER A 190 10.97 -9.34 -30.85
CA SER A 190 10.84 -7.93 -30.45
C SER A 190 11.60 -7.56 -29.18
N CYS A 191 12.76 -8.17 -28.92
CA CYS A 191 13.71 -7.63 -27.95
C CYS A 191 15.03 -7.29 -28.64
N PRO A 192 15.13 -6.20 -29.43
CA PRO A 192 16.41 -5.78 -30.00
C PRO A 192 17.35 -5.19 -28.92
N ALA A 193 16.82 -4.75 -27.78
CA ALA A 193 17.60 -4.31 -26.62
C ALA A 193 16.70 -4.31 -25.38
N GLY A 194 17.24 -4.67 -24.22
CA GLY A 194 16.50 -4.73 -22.96
C GLY A 194 15.86 -3.39 -22.61
N GLY A 195 14.53 -3.32 -22.65
CA GLY A 195 13.77 -2.12 -22.30
C GLY A 195 12.36 -2.08 -22.86
N GLU A 196 12.09 -2.73 -24.00
CA GLU A 196 10.73 -2.81 -24.57
C GLU A 196 10.02 -4.07 -24.07
N ALA A 197 9.03 -3.89 -23.19
CA ALA A 197 8.08 -4.94 -22.85
C ALA A 197 7.18 -5.25 -24.06
N SER A 198 6.70 -6.49 -24.15
CA SER A 198 5.71 -6.88 -25.17
C SER A 198 4.55 -5.90 -25.21
N SER A 199 4.18 -5.44 -26.41
CA SER A 199 3.07 -4.52 -26.63
C SER A 199 2.14 -5.07 -27.70
N TYR A 200 0.90 -4.57 -27.74
CA TYR A 200 -0.10 -4.95 -28.74
C TYR A 200 -0.80 -3.71 -29.30
N TYR A 201 -1.29 -3.81 -30.54
CA TYR A 201 -2.04 -2.73 -31.18
C TYR A 201 -3.50 -2.74 -30.73
N VAL A 202 -4.02 -1.55 -30.39
CA VAL A 202 -5.45 -1.33 -30.13
C VAL A 202 -6.12 -0.90 -31.43
N VAL A 203 -7.10 -1.66 -31.90
CA VAL A 203 -7.76 -1.45 -33.20
C VAL A 203 -9.28 -1.47 -33.08
N ALA A 204 -9.97 -0.76 -34.00
CA ALA A 204 -11.42 -0.84 -34.16
C ALA A 204 -11.74 -1.60 -35.45
N VAL A 205 -12.46 -2.72 -35.36
CA VAL A 205 -12.79 -3.58 -36.50
C VAL A 205 -14.24 -3.35 -36.93
N VAL A 206 -14.44 -3.13 -38.23
CA VAL A 206 -15.77 -2.96 -38.85
C VAL A 206 -16.04 -4.05 -39.89
N ARG A 207 -17.30 -4.38 -40.13
CA ARG A 207 -17.66 -5.32 -41.20
C ARG A 207 -17.27 -4.74 -42.55
N LYS A 208 -16.70 -5.59 -43.41
CA LYS A 208 -16.47 -5.25 -44.81
C LYS A 208 -17.84 -5.12 -45.50
N GLY A 209 -18.07 -3.97 -46.14
CA GLY A 209 -19.27 -3.70 -46.93
C GLY A 209 -19.37 -4.56 -48.18
#